data_AF-A0A2V7DRX8-F1
#
_entry.id   AF-A0A2V7DRX8-F1
#
_cell.length_a   1.000
_cell.length_b   1.000
_cell.length_c   1.000
_cell.angle_alpha   90.00
_cell.angle_beta   90.00
_cell.angle_gamma   90.00
#
_symmetry.space_group_name_H-M   'P 1'
#
loop_
_entity.id
_entity.type
_entity.pdbx_description
1 polymer ?
#
loop_
_entity_poly.entity_id
_entity_poly.type
_entity_poly.pdbx_seq_one_letter_code
_entity_poly.pdbx_strand_id
1 'polypeptide(L)'
;MVTLPLERCGRARRLDARAVARHLEALAATRGVAERVSVRAACAGGCTSAGPNVGVVIYPAGNAGEPVDHVAIGWRTYVYSLPRLDCLARIIDENLKTRN
;
A
#
# COMPACT_ATOMS: atom_id res chain seq x y z
N MET A 1 -7.83 8.50 -11.28
CA MET A 1 -6.79 7.61 -11.84
C MET A 1 -5.43 8.23 -11.57
N VAL A 2 -4.38 7.42 -11.49
CA VAL A 2 -2.99 7.86 -11.31
C VAL A 2 -2.11 7.25 -12.40
N THR A 3 -1.03 7.91 -12.78
CA THR A 3 -0.04 7.37 -13.72
C THR A 3 1.30 7.24 -13.02
N LEU A 4 1.74 6.01 -12.77
CA LEU A 4 3.06 5.72 -12.19
C LEU A 4 3.53 4.31 -12.58
N PRO A 5 4.84 4.02 -12.53
CA PRO A 5 5.37 2.67 -12.67
C PRO A 5 4.93 1.75 -11.53
N LEU A 6 4.84 0.44 -11.79
CA LEU A 6 4.64 -0.53 -10.71
C LEU A 6 5.90 -0.73 -9.88
N GLU A 7 7.05 -0.75 -10.53
CA GLU A 7 8.37 -0.95 -9.94
C GLU A 7 9.32 0.16 -10.40
N ARG A 8 10.41 0.36 -9.64
CA ARG A 8 11.41 1.40 -9.94
C ARG A 8 11.99 1.18 -11.33
N CYS A 9 12.16 2.27 -12.08
CA CYS A 9 12.61 2.26 -13.49
C CYS A 9 11.66 1.53 -14.46
N GLY A 10 10.47 1.10 -14.03
CA GLY A 10 9.47 0.49 -14.90
C GLY A 10 8.72 1.49 -15.78
N ARG A 11 7.96 0.98 -16.75
CA ARG A 11 7.08 1.80 -17.58
C ARG A 11 5.90 2.31 -16.76
N ALA A 12 5.62 3.61 -16.83
CA ALA A 12 4.45 4.20 -16.19
C ALA A 12 3.15 3.67 -16.79
N ARG A 13 2.15 3.43 -15.93
CA ARG A 13 0.84 2.89 -16.31
C ARG A 13 -0.25 3.73 -15.67
N ARG A 14 -1.36 3.90 -16.39
CA ARG A 14 -2.57 4.52 -15.84
C ARG A 14 -3.32 3.48 -14.99
N LEU A 15 -3.55 3.79 -13.74
CA LEU A 15 -4.16 2.92 -12.74
C LEU A 15 -5.37 3.59 -12.11
N ASP A 16 -6.47 2.86 -12.00
CA ASP A 16 -7.58 3.19 -11.12
C ASP A 16 -7.38 2.56 -9.72
N ALA A 17 -8.31 2.78 -8.80
CA ALA A 17 -8.23 2.26 -7.44
C ALA A 17 -8.15 0.72 -7.39
N ARG A 18 -8.87 0.02 -8.28
CA ARG A 18 -8.90 -1.45 -8.32
C ARG A 18 -7.59 -2.01 -8.88
N ALA A 19 -7.03 -1.35 -9.90
CA ALA A 19 -5.75 -1.70 -10.47
C ALA A 19 -4.61 -1.47 -9.48
N VAL A 20 -4.66 -0.38 -8.70
CA VAL A 20 -3.72 -0.13 -7.60
C VAL A 20 -3.78 -1.27 -6.57
N ALA A 21 -4.97 -1.62 -6.08
CA ALA A 21 -5.14 -2.70 -5.09
C ALA A 21 -4.58 -4.04 -5.59
N ARG A 22 -5.02 -4.48 -6.78
CA ARG A 22 -4.53 -5.72 -7.41
C ARG A 22 -3.01 -5.76 -7.58
N HIS A 23 -2.41 -4.63 -7.98
CA HIS A 23 -0.97 -4.58 -8.16
C HIS A 23 -0.21 -4.54 -6.83
N LEU A 24 -0.76 -3.92 -5.78
CA LEU A 24 -0.18 -4.01 -4.43
C LEU A 24 -0.21 -5.45 -3.91
N GLU A 25 -1.32 -6.18 -4.10
CA GLU A 25 -1.41 -7.60 -3.73
C GLU A 25 -0.36 -8.45 -4.47
N ALA A 26 -0.27 -8.28 -5.78
CA ALA A 26 0.73 -8.99 -6.58
C ALA A 26 2.17 -8.63 -6.15
N LEU A 27 2.44 -7.35 -5.88
CA LEU A 27 3.75 -6.90 -5.41
C LEU A 27 4.11 -7.44 -4.02
N ALA A 28 3.13 -7.63 -3.13
CA ALA A 28 3.33 -8.24 -1.83
C ALA A 28 3.60 -9.75 -1.96
N ALA A 29 2.86 -10.44 -2.84
CA ALA A 29 3.09 -11.85 -3.15
C ALA A 29 4.49 -12.09 -3.76
N THR A 30 4.87 -11.33 -4.79
CA THR A 30 6.19 -11.43 -5.43
C THR A 30 7.34 -11.17 -4.46
N ARG A 31 7.15 -10.30 -3.46
CA ARG A 31 8.15 -10.01 -2.42
C ARG A 31 8.16 -11.03 -1.26
N GLY A 32 7.25 -12.01 -1.25
CA GLY A 32 7.14 -12.98 -0.16
C GLY A 32 6.64 -12.36 1.17
N VAL A 33 5.86 -11.28 1.10
CA VAL A 33 5.35 -10.55 2.28
C VAL A 33 3.82 -10.54 2.36
N ALA A 34 3.14 -11.39 1.57
CA ALA A 34 1.68 -11.48 1.55
C ALA A 34 1.08 -11.79 2.95
N GLU A 35 1.75 -12.61 3.76
CA GLU A 35 1.34 -12.91 5.14
C GLU A 35 1.40 -11.69 6.08
N ARG A 36 2.14 -10.64 5.71
CA ARG A 36 2.34 -9.42 6.50
C ARG A 36 1.57 -8.23 5.96
N VAL A 37 0.94 -8.36 4.80
CA VAL A 37 0.29 -7.26 4.08
C VAL A 37 -1.09 -7.71 3.60
N SER A 38 -2.13 -7.11 4.15
CA SER A 38 -3.49 -7.20 3.61
C SER A 38 -3.79 -5.95 2.79
N VAL A 39 -4.47 -6.14 1.65
CA VAL A 39 -4.90 -5.04 0.78
C VAL A 39 -6.42 -5.10 0.67
N ARG A 40 -7.06 -3.92 0.74
CA ARG A 40 -8.50 -3.79 0.57
C ARG A 40 -8.81 -2.57 -0.27
N ALA A 41 -9.67 -2.75 -1.28
CA ALA A 41 -10.26 -1.65 -2.02
C ALA A 41 -11.48 -1.11 -1.23
N ALA A 42 -11.32 0.04 -0.57
CA ALA A 42 -12.37 0.73 0.17
C ALA A 42 -12.18 2.25 0.11
N CYS A 43 -13.11 3.01 0.71
CA CYS A 43 -12.93 4.44 0.86
C CYS A 43 -11.75 4.72 1.82
N ALA A 44 -10.70 5.36 1.30
CA ALA A 44 -9.54 5.79 2.08
C ALA A 44 -9.67 7.25 2.57
N GLY A 45 -10.84 7.87 2.42
CA GLY A 45 -11.01 9.32 2.60
C GLY A 45 -10.32 10.15 1.51
N GLY A 46 -10.29 11.47 1.69
CA GLY A 46 -9.65 12.39 0.73
C GLY A 46 -10.38 12.45 -0.62
N CYS A 47 -11.71 12.43 -0.60
CA CYS A 47 -12.53 12.52 -1.83
C CYS A 47 -12.66 13.96 -2.36
N THR A 48 -12.00 14.94 -1.75
CA THR A 48 -12.04 16.35 -2.17
C THR A 48 -11.17 16.64 -3.40
N SER A 49 -10.38 15.66 -3.88
CA SER A 49 -9.66 15.74 -5.16
C SER A 49 -9.59 14.36 -5.83
N ALA A 50 -9.09 14.33 -7.07
CA ALA A 50 -9.05 13.11 -7.86
C ALA A 50 -8.13 12.05 -7.22
N GLY A 51 -8.69 10.91 -6.83
CA GLY A 51 -7.94 9.72 -6.42
C GLY A 51 -7.33 8.96 -7.60
N PRO A 52 -6.83 7.71 -7.40
CA PRO A 52 -6.99 6.90 -6.19
C PRO A 52 -6.07 7.36 -5.06
N ASN A 53 -6.53 7.14 -3.82
CA ASN A 53 -5.77 7.35 -2.60
C ASN A 53 -5.41 5.99 -2.00
N VAL A 54 -4.25 5.92 -1.35
CA VAL A 54 -3.83 4.74 -0.58
C VAL A 54 -3.61 5.15 0.86
N GLY A 55 -4.29 4.46 1.78
CA GLY A 55 -4.01 4.50 3.21
C GLY A 55 -3.30 3.22 3.63
N VAL A 56 -2.35 3.34 4.55
CA VAL A 56 -1.66 2.22 5.19
C VAL A 56 -1.92 2.31 6.67
N VAL A 57 -2.35 1.19 7.26
CA VAL A 57 -2.53 1.03 8.69
C VAL A 57 -1.56 -0.04 9.15
N ILE A 58 -0.85 0.22 10.24
CA ILE A 58 0.18 -0.65 10.79
C ILE A 58 -0.33 -1.21 12.11
N TYR A 59 -0.36 -2.54 12.19
CA TYR A 59 -0.71 -3.29 13.38
C TYR A 59 0.56 -3.87 14.02
N PRO A 60 0.54 -4.13 15.34
CA PRO A 60 1.60 -4.92 15.97
C PRO A 60 1.68 -6.29 15.28
N ALA A 61 2.88 -6.87 15.20
CA ALA A 61 2.97 -8.26 14.78
C ALA A 61 2.38 -9.13 15.90
N GLY A 62 1.43 -10.00 15.56
CA GLY A 62 1.04 -11.08 16.46
C GLY A 62 2.23 -12.02 16.66
N ASN A 63 2.41 -12.52 17.87
CA ASN A 63 3.28 -13.66 18.10
C ASN A 63 2.66 -14.91 17.46
N ALA A 64 3.48 -15.90 17.13
CA ALA A 64 2.98 -17.15 16.57
C ALA A 64 1.98 -17.81 17.53
N GLY A 65 0.72 -17.93 17.09
CA GLY A 65 -0.37 -18.53 17.88
C GLY A 65 -1.21 -17.54 18.70
N GLU A 66 -0.85 -16.25 18.72
CA GLU A 66 -1.66 -15.22 19.38
C GLU A 66 -2.64 -14.55 18.40
N PRO A 67 -3.85 -14.18 18.87
CA PRO A 67 -4.75 -13.32 18.11
C PRO A 67 -4.05 -12.00 17.78
N VAL A 68 -4.10 -11.57 16.52
CA VAL A 68 -3.56 -10.28 16.10
C VAL A 68 -4.39 -9.17 16.74
N ASP A 69 -3.76 -8.33 17.56
CA ASP A 69 -4.40 -7.12 18.08
C ASP A 69 -4.79 -6.19 16.92
N HIS A 70 -6.04 -5.72 16.93
CA HIS A 70 -6.59 -4.82 15.92
C HIS A 70 -6.44 -3.34 16.30
N VAL A 71 -5.70 -3.01 17.35
CA VAL A 71 -5.31 -1.63 17.64
C VAL A 71 -4.17 -1.22 16.71
N ALA A 72 -4.42 -0.20 15.89
CA ALA A 72 -3.41 0.36 15.01
C ALA A 72 -2.33 1.10 15.82
N ILE A 73 -1.06 0.75 15.60
CA ILE A 73 0.10 1.39 16.22
C ILE A 73 0.75 2.43 15.30
N GLY A 74 0.27 2.53 14.07
CA GLY A 74 0.77 3.51 13.10
C GLY A 74 -0.11 3.59 11.86
N TRP A 75 0.06 4.67 11.12
CA TRP A 75 -0.64 4.89 9.85
C TRP A 75 0.19 5.77 8.93
N ARG A 76 -0.07 5.64 7.63
CA ARG A 76 0.52 6.49 6.58
C ARG A 76 -0.48 6.72 5.48
N THR A 77 -0.47 7.89 4.87
CA THR A 77 -1.36 8.20 3.76
C THR A 77 -0.58 8.65 2.53
N TYR A 78 -1.03 8.14 1.39
CA TYR A 78 -0.60 8.56 0.06
C TYR A 78 -1.77 9.26 -0.65
N VAL A 79 -2.47 10.13 0.09
CA VAL A 79 -3.57 10.94 -0.43
C VAL A 79 -2.96 12.09 -1.23
N TYR A 80 -3.32 12.21 -2.50
CA TYR A 80 -2.79 13.19 -3.47
C TYR A 80 -1.27 13.16 -3.72
N SER A 81 -0.49 12.41 -2.95
CA SER A 81 0.94 12.20 -3.13
C SER A 81 1.28 10.95 -3.94
N LEU A 82 0.32 10.05 -4.16
CA LEU A 82 0.50 8.83 -4.96
C LEU A 82 1.14 9.09 -6.35
N PRO A 83 0.75 10.13 -7.12
CA PRO A 83 1.39 10.41 -8.42
C PRO A 83 2.85 10.89 -8.31
N ARG A 84 3.30 11.31 -7.13
CA ARG A 84 4.67 11.78 -6.90
C ARG A 84 5.62 10.66 -6.49
N LEU A 85 5.11 9.44 -6.28
CA LEU A 85 5.96 8.28 -6.02
C LEU A 85 6.71 7.89 -7.30
N ASP A 86 7.94 7.44 -7.12
CA ASP A 86 8.76 6.86 -8.19
C ASP A 86 8.13 5.58 -8.77
N CYS A 87 7.44 4.80 -7.94
CA CYS A 87 6.73 3.57 -8.29
C CYS A 87 5.76 3.12 -7.19
N LEU A 88 4.81 2.26 -7.54
CA LEU A 88 3.84 1.69 -6.58
C LEU A 88 4.50 0.80 -5.52
N ALA A 89 5.51 0.05 -5.93
CA ALA A 89 6.40 -0.78 -5.10
C ALA A 89 6.91 -0.07 -3.83
N ARG A 90 7.18 1.24 -3.93
CA ARG A 90 7.67 2.07 -2.83
C ARG A 90 6.76 2.05 -1.60
N ILE A 91 5.45 1.92 -1.79
CA ILE A 91 4.49 1.84 -0.68
C ILE A 91 4.78 0.63 0.21
N ILE A 92 5.06 -0.53 -0.38
CA ILE A 92 5.37 -1.75 0.40
C ILE A 92 6.76 -1.61 1.02
N ASP A 93 7.74 -1.18 0.23
CA ASP A 93 9.13 -1.11 0.66
C ASP A 93 9.31 -0.14 1.84
N GLU A 94 8.70 1.04 1.81
CA GLU A 94 8.83 2.02 2.89
C GLU A 94 8.08 1.63 4.17
N ASN A 95 6.96 0.92 4.06
CA ASN A 95 6.14 0.57 5.23
C ASN A 95 6.56 -0.76 5.89
N LEU A 96 7.31 -1.60 5.19
CA LEU A 96 7.86 -2.84 5.76
C LEU A 96 9.30 -2.72 6.26
N LYS A 97 10.07 -1.71 5.82
CA LYS A 97 11.46 -1.46 6.27
C LYS A 97 11.54 -0.94 7.71
N THR A 98 10.44 -0.50 8.31
CA THR A 98 10.45 0.18 9.63
C THR A 98 10.47 -0.79 10.82
N ARG A 99 11.29 -1.85 10.77
CA ARG A 99 11.61 -2.66 11.95
C ARG A 99 13.12 -2.91 11.99
N ASN A 100 13.84 -1.97 12.58
CA ASN A 100 15.01 -2.24 13.40
C ASN A 100 14.57 -2.06 14.85
#